data_AF-G0IXM6-F1
#
_entry.id   AF-G0IXM6-F1
#
_cell.length_a   1.000
_cell.length_b   1.000
_cell.length_c   1.000
_cell.angle_alpha   90.00
_cell.angle_beta   90.00
_cell.angle_gamma   90.00
#
_symmetry.space_group_name_H-M   'P 1'
#
loop_
_entity.id
_entity.type
_entity.pdbx_description
1 polymer ?
#
loop_
_entity_poly.entity_id
_entity_poly.type
_entity_poly.pdbx_seq_one_letter_code
_entity_poly.pdbx_strand_id
1 'polypeptide(L)'
;MLWVNQTIKIKRAAKLGGFAHAHRTTGLPRSSPTGFDKNLHPTGSIFPKNLVNRATPTFSRAFSFLFFPFFFSLLKMSVRSAASIILMACYMKSFRLKTHRLGTTYNKPHFFILNKGLNSGKPLCTPCPNCFVCLLENEADREFLYWLCFGLWRSKSFHFYLKGSVIPFITIDEIRKVIRESEVKASTKEKAFEKSIQALKLLDVNEQKIKLTLKMIDTARQSIFHNLMKETGAG
;
A
#
# COMPACT_ATOMS: atom_id res chain seq x y z
N MET A 1 -9.56 -42.38 -9.56
CA MET A 1 -8.25 -41.96 -9.02
C MET A 1 -8.53 -41.06 -7.83
N LEU A 2 -8.13 -41.50 -6.65
CA LEU A 2 -8.62 -41.09 -5.33
C LEU A 2 -8.31 -39.63 -4.98
N TRP A 3 -9.29 -38.92 -4.42
CA TRP A 3 -9.05 -37.77 -3.55
C TRP A 3 -9.61 -38.12 -2.16
N VAL A 4 -8.70 -38.42 -1.24
CA VAL A 4 -8.99 -38.79 0.15
C VAL A 4 -9.26 -37.50 0.93
N ASN A 5 -10.51 -37.32 1.37
CA ASN A 5 -10.88 -36.30 2.34
C ASN A 5 -10.45 -36.75 3.74
N GLN A 6 -9.36 -36.20 4.28
CA GLN A 6 -9.01 -36.34 5.69
C GLN A 6 -9.64 -35.20 6.50
N THR A 7 -10.74 -35.52 7.17
CA THR A 7 -11.33 -34.74 8.27
C THR A 7 -10.43 -34.82 9.51
N ILE A 8 -9.81 -33.70 9.90
CA ILE A 8 -9.12 -33.57 11.19
C ILE A 8 -10.13 -33.05 12.23
N LYS A 9 -10.55 -33.93 13.15
CA LYS A 9 -11.29 -33.61 14.38
C LYS A 9 -10.33 -32.93 15.37
N ILE A 10 -10.51 -31.65 15.64
CA ILE A 10 -9.82 -30.96 16.75
C ILE A 10 -10.72 -31.03 17.99
N LYS A 11 -10.29 -31.79 19.01
CA LYS A 11 -10.89 -31.79 20.36
C LYS A 11 -10.60 -30.45 21.04
N ARG A 12 -11.65 -29.76 21.52
CA ARG A 12 -11.54 -28.62 22.44
C ARG A 12 -11.17 -29.14 23.83
N ALA A 13 -10.08 -28.65 24.39
CA ALA A 13 -9.74 -28.79 25.80
C ALA A 13 -9.85 -27.42 26.51
N ALA A 14 -10.13 -27.50 27.80
CA ALA A 14 -10.87 -26.52 28.58
C ALA A 14 -10.07 -25.29 29.07
N LYS A 15 -10.87 -24.34 29.57
CA LYS A 15 -10.57 -23.01 30.10
C LYS A 15 -10.06 -23.07 31.54
N LEU A 16 -8.91 -22.44 31.79
CA LEU A 16 -8.44 -21.90 33.08
C LEU A 16 -7.83 -20.52 32.70
N GLY A 17 -8.24 -19.35 33.17
CA GLY A 17 -8.66 -18.95 34.52
C GLY A 17 -7.43 -18.39 35.24
N GLY A 18 -7.18 -17.08 35.22
CA GLY A 18 -6.12 -16.49 36.04
C GLY A 18 -5.61 -15.09 35.66
N PHE A 19 -6.21 -14.08 36.29
CA PHE A 19 -5.65 -12.85 36.87
C PHE A 19 -4.66 -11.92 36.14
N ALA A 20 -4.95 -10.63 36.32
CA ALA A 20 -4.30 -9.46 35.79
C ALA A 20 -2.96 -9.12 36.46
N HIS A 21 -2.07 -8.47 35.70
CA HIS A 21 -1.23 -7.41 36.26
C HIS A 21 -0.95 -6.34 35.20
N ALA A 22 -1.34 -5.11 35.51
CA ALA A 22 -0.98 -3.92 34.74
C ALA A 22 0.49 -3.56 35.01
N HIS A 23 1.29 -3.38 33.96
CA HIS A 23 2.56 -2.66 34.06
C HIS A 23 2.63 -1.55 33.03
N ARG A 24 2.72 -0.33 33.57
CA ARG A 24 2.92 0.95 32.93
C ARG A 24 4.39 1.01 32.46
N THR A 25 4.66 1.02 31.16
CA THR A 25 6.01 1.22 30.64
C THR A 25 6.26 2.70 30.37
N THR A 26 6.87 3.36 31.35
CA THR A 26 7.58 4.62 31.18
C THR A 26 8.81 4.39 30.30
N GLY A 27 9.02 5.26 29.31
CA GLY A 27 10.15 5.18 28.39
C GLY A 27 11.50 5.40 29.09
N LEU A 28 12.54 4.79 28.54
CA LEU A 28 13.98 5.08 28.70
C LEU A 28 14.75 4.35 27.57
N PRO A 29 16.01 4.71 27.28
CA PRO A 29 16.47 5.03 25.94
C PRO A 29 17.16 3.87 25.23
N ARG A 30 17.21 3.99 23.91
CA ARG A 30 17.84 3.04 22.99
C ARG A 30 19.36 3.24 23.01
N SER A 31 20.09 2.40 23.75
CA SER A 31 21.55 2.28 23.61
C SER A 31 21.88 1.32 22.47
N SER A 32 22.59 1.84 21.47
CA SER A 32 23.13 1.09 20.34
C SER A 32 24.37 0.29 20.74
N PRO A 33 24.51 -1.00 20.35
CA PRO A 33 25.81 -1.62 20.24
C PRO A 33 26.34 -1.35 18.83
N THR A 34 27.43 -0.59 18.79
CA THR A 34 28.32 -0.42 17.65
C THR A 34 28.86 -1.76 17.16
N GLY A 35 28.91 -1.94 15.84
CA GLY A 35 29.87 -2.84 15.20
C GLY A 35 29.31 -3.99 14.38
N PHE A 36 28.66 -3.70 13.25
CA PHE A 36 28.81 -4.52 12.05
C PHE A 36 28.32 -3.75 10.82
N ASP A 37 29.13 -2.81 10.34
CA ASP A 37 28.90 -2.18 9.04
C ASP A 37 30.22 -2.08 8.30
N LYS A 38 30.31 -2.86 7.21
CA LYS A 38 31.03 -2.60 5.96
C LYS A 38 30.78 -3.81 5.07
N ASN A 39 30.24 -3.57 3.87
CA ASN A 39 30.08 -4.50 2.73
C ASN A 39 28.67 -5.02 2.40
N LEU A 40 27.63 -4.17 2.48
CA LEU A 40 26.42 -4.39 1.68
C LEU A 40 26.07 -3.13 0.88
N HIS A 41 26.88 -2.85 -0.15
CA HIS A 41 26.52 -1.87 -1.17
C HIS A 41 25.92 -2.63 -2.36
N PRO A 42 24.61 -2.53 -2.64
CA PRO A 42 24.11 -2.88 -3.97
C PRO A 42 24.57 -1.78 -4.93
N THR A 43 25.68 -2.03 -5.62
CA THR A 43 26.18 -1.21 -6.72
C THR A 43 25.20 -1.33 -7.89
N GLY A 44 24.26 -0.38 -7.99
CA GLY A 44 23.29 -0.32 -9.06
C GLY A 44 22.30 0.82 -8.86
N SER A 45 22.71 2.06 -9.17
CA SER A 45 21.80 3.19 -9.21
C SER A 45 20.87 3.07 -10.42
N ILE A 46 19.56 2.91 -10.19
CA ILE A 46 18.51 2.89 -11.23
C ILE A 46 18.15 4.30 -11.73
N PHE A 47 18.83 5.34 -11.24
CA PHE A 47 18.62 6.72 -11.69
C PHE A 47 19.73 7.15 -12.65
N PRO A 48 19.43 7.56 -13.90
CA PRO A 48 20.45 8.17 -14.75
C PRO A 48 20.86 9.52 -14.15
N LYS A 49 22.10 9.59 -13.66
CA LYS A 49 22.81 10.83 -13.35
C LYS A 49 23.40 11.36 -14.66
N ASN A 50 22.68 12.25 -15.34
CA ASN A 50 23.26 13.08 -16.39
C ASN A 50 22.54 14.43 -16.41
N LEU A 51 23.02 15.35 -15.59
CA LEU A 51 22.80 16.79 -15.75
C LEU A 51 24.04 17.49 -15.21
N VAL A 52 25.04 17.66 -16.08
CA VAL A 52 26.15 18.58 -15.84
C VAL A 52 26.48 19.31 -17.15
N ASN A 53 26.11 20.59 -17.15
CA ASN A 53 26.78 21.77 -17.72
C ASN A 53 26.79 22.01 -19.24
N ARG A 54 26.13 23.11 -19.64
CA ARG A 54 26.74 24.08 -20.57
C ARG A 54 26.25 25.52 -20.36
N ALA A 55 27.21 26.35 -19.95
CA ALA A 55 27.41 27.79 -20.18
C ALA A 55 26.30 28.80 -19.86
N THR A 56 26.59 29.63 -18.85
CA THR A 56 26.10 31.02 -18.74
C THR A 56 26.78 31.91 -19.78
N PRO A 57 26.05 32.90 -20.32
CA PRO A 57 26.68 34.20 -20.56
C PRO A 57 25.99 35.29 -19.74
N THR A 58 26.80 35.98 -18.94
CA THR A 58 26.49 37.29 -18.38
C THR A 58 26.56 38.34 -19.48
N PHE A 59 25.45 39.05 -19.73
CA PHE A 59 25.48 40.32 -20.44
C PHE A 59 24.52 41.31 -19.76
N SER A 60 25.00 42.53 -19.64
CA SER A 60 24.50 43.62 -18.79
C SER A 60 23.35 44.39 -19.44
N ARG A 61 22.45 44.89 -18.57
CA ARG A 61 21.56 46.07 -18.67
C ARG A 61 20.97 46.46 -20.04
N ALA A 62 19.64 46.50 -20.10
CA ALA A 62 18.85 47.74 -20.26
C ALA A 62 17.34 47.46 -20.09
N PHE A 63 16.66 48.37 -19.39
CA PHE A 63 15.20 48.45 -19.33
C PHE A 63 14.63 48.72 -20.72
N SER A 64 13.61 47.97 -21.12
CA SER A 64 12.61 48.42 -22.09
C SER A 64 11.29 47.71 -21.81
N PHE A 65 10.38 48.44 -21.16
CA PHE A 65 8.97 48.11 -21.09
C PHE A 65 8.35 48.40 -22.46
N LEU A 66 8.27 47.39 -23.32
CA LEU A 66 7.45 47.46 -24.53
C LEU A 66 6.67 46.15 -24.68
N PHE A 67 5.41 46.21 -24.25
CA PHE A 67 4.24 45.67 -24.93
C PHE A 67 4.38 44.24 -25.53
N PHE A 68 3.97 43.23 -24.76
CA PHE A 68 3.74 41.89 -25.31
C PHE A 68 2.36 41.35 -24.87
N PRO A 69 1.28 41.61 -25.61
CA PRO A 69 0.05 40.86 -25.46
C PRO A 69 0.18 39.55 -26.25
N PHE A 70 1.10 38.67 -25.84
CA PHE A 70 1.23 37.35 -26.45
C PHE A 70 1.74 36.32 -25.43
N PHE A 71 1.04 36.25 -24.29
CA PHE A 71 1.30 35.26 -23.24
C PHE A 71 0.08 34.44 -22.81
N PHE A 72 -1.00 34.46 -23.61
CA PHE A 72 -2.22 33.69 -23.30
C PHE A 72 -2.74 32.92 -24.52
N SER A 73 -1.89 32.11 -25.14
CA SER A 73 -2.37 31.16 -26.15
C SER A 73 -1.57 29.87 -26.13
N LEU A 74 -1.66 29.12 -25.03
CA LEU A 74 -1.45 27.68 -25.00
C LEU A 74 -1.98 27.07 -23.70
N LEU A 75 -3.19 27.48 -23.30
CA LEU A 75 -4.06 26.56 -22.58
C LEU A 75 -4.38 25.43 -23.56
N LYS A 76 -3.62 24.33 -23.50
CA LYS A 76 -4.03 23.04 -24.09
C LYS A 76 -5.30 22.59 -23.37
N MET A 77 -6.44 23.11 -23.79
CA MET A 77 -7.74 22.53 -23.53
C MET A 77 -7.80 21.24 -24.35
N SER A 78 -7.45 20.13 -23.72
CA SER A 78 -7.71 18.79 -24.26
C SER A 78 -9.22 18.57 -24.20
N VAL A 79 -9.91 18.97 -25.27
CA VAL A 79 -11.29 18.54 -25.51
C VAL A 79 -11.23 17.04 -25.81
N ARG A 80 -11.55 16.21 -24.82
CA ARG A 80 -11.71 14.77 -25.05
C ARG A 80 -12.95 14.59 -25.94
N SER A 81 -12.78 13.94 -27.09
CA SER A 81 -13.89 13.62 -28.00
C SER A 81 -14.95 12.79 -27.27
N ALA A 82 -16.23 13.10 -27.47
CA ALA A 82 -17.35 12.38 -26.85
C ALA A 82 -17.27 10.86 -27.10
N ALA A 83 -16.83 10.44 -28.30
CA ALA A 83 -16.60 9.04 -28.62
C ALA A 83 -15.53 8.39 -27.73
N SER A 84 -14.45 9.11 -27.38
CA SER A 84 -13.42 8.60 -26.46
C SER A 84 -13.91 8.48 -25.01
N ILE A 85 -14.81 9.37 -24.60
CA ILE A 85 -15.47 9.32 -23.29
C ILE A 85 -16.42 8.11 -23.23
N ILE A 86 -17.19 7.87 -24.31
CA ILE A 86 -18.10 6.74 -24.46
C ILE A 86 -17.33 5.40 -24.51
N LEU A 87 -16.24 5.31 -25.27
CA LEU A 87 -15.39 4.10 -25.33
C LEU A 87 -14.73 3.78 -23.99
N MET A 88 -14.26 4.79 -23.26
CA MET A 88 -13.72 4.61 -21.91
C MET A 88 -14.80 4.17 -20.91
N ALA A 89 -16.03 4.69 -21.04
CA ALA A 89 -17.16 4.27 -20.21
C ALA A 89 -17.53 2.79 -20.44
N CYS A 90 -17.40 2.28 -21.67
CA CYS A 90 -17.63 0.87 -21.99
C CYS A 90 -16.59 -0.10 -21.42
N TYR A 91 -15.41 0.37 -20.99
CA TYR A 91 -14.34 -0.47 -20.44
C TYR A 91 -14.32 -0.48 -18.90
N MET A 92 -15.03 0.43 -18.22
CA MET A 92 -15.00 0.50 -16.75
C MET A 92 -15.67 -0.72 -16.13
N LYS A 93 -14.97 -1.41 -15.22
CA LYS A 93 -15.57 -2.50 -14.45
C LYS A 93 -16.60 -1.91 -13.49
N SER A 94 -17.79 -2.49 -13.48
CA SER A 94 -18.85 -2.07 -12.59
C SER A 94 -18.56 -2.55 -11.17
N PHE A 95 -18.34 -1.61 -10.24
CA PHE A 95 -18.16 -1.91 -8.82
C PHE A 95 -19.03 -1.00 -7.94
N ARG A 96 -19.45 -1.54 -6.79
CA ARG A 96 -20.24 -0.82 -5.79
C ARG A 96 -19.45 -0.65 -4.49
N LEU A 97 -19.07 0.59 -4.21
CA LEU A 97 -18.34 0.94 -2.99
C LEU A 97 -19.29 1.49 -1.92
N LYS A 98 -19.26 0.89 -0.72
CA LYS A 98 -20.05 1.31 0.46
C LYS A 98 -19.21 1.28 1.73
N THR A 99 -19.69 1.93 2.79
CA THR A 99 -19.17 1.71 4.15
C THR A 99 -19.59 0.35 4.68
N HIS A 100 -18.62 -0.42 5.17
CA HIS A 100 -18.89 -1.70 5.81
C HIS A 100 -19.58 -1.50 7.15
N ARG A 101 -20.58 -2.33 7.45
CA ARG A 101 -21.28 -2.37 8.75
C ARG A 101 -20.95 -3.68 9.45
N LEU A 102 -20.64 -3.62 10.73
CA LEU A 102 -20.34 -4.80 11.55
C LEU A 102 -21.52 -5.78 11.50
N GLY A 103 -21.20 -7.08 11.44
CA GLY A 103 -22.21 -8.15 11.33
C GLY A 103 -22.80 -8.34 9.93
N THR A 104 -22.42 -7.54 8.93
CA THR A 104 -22.89 -7.73 7.56
C THR A 104 -22.07 -8.81 6.84
N THR A 105 -22.74 -9.79 6.26
CA THR A 105 -22.16 -10.77 5.33
C THR A 105 -22.42 -10.35 3.89
N TYR A 106 -21.47 -10.64 2.99
CA TYR A 106 -21.60 -10.31 1.56
C TYR A 106 -21.44 -11.58 0.74
N ASN A 107 -22.44 -11.88 -0.08
CA ASN A 107 -22.46 -13.08 -0.93
C ASN A 107 -21.74 -12.87 -2.27
N LYS A 108 -21.58 -11.61 -2.70
CA LYS A 108 -20.90 -11.26 -3.95
C LYS A 108 -19.38 -11.23 -3.76
N PRO A 109 -18.57 -11.44 -4.82
CA PRO A 109 -17.13 -11.19 -4.78
C PRO A 109 -16.83 -9.78 -4.24
N HIS A 110 -15.99 -9.71 -3.20
CA HIS A 110 -15.71 -8.45 -2.53
C HIS A 110 -14.33 -8.41 -1.89
N PHE A 111 -13.91 -7.19 -1.58
CA PHE A 111 -12.77 -6.93 -0.70
C PHE A 111 -13.03 -5.65 0.11
N PHE A 112 -12.23 -5.42 1.12
CA PHE A 112 -12.36 -4.27 2.01
C PHE A 112 -11.23 -3.26 1.77
N ILE A 113 -11.48 -2.00 2.09
CA ILE A 113 -10.49 -0.92 1.97
C ILE A 113 -10.47 -0.16 3.29
N LEU A 114 -9.32 -0.09 3.95
CA LEU A 114 -9.16 0.67 5.19
C LEU A 114 -9.37 2.16 4.92
N ASN A 115 -10.15 2.86 5.75
CA ASN A 115 -10.43 4.29 5.52
C ASN A 115 -9.87 5.26 6.58
N LYS A 116 -9.24 4.75 7.64
CA LYS A 116 -8.61 5.54 8.71
C LYS A 116 -7.13 5.22 8.92
N GLY A 117 -6.41 6.21 9.42
CA GLY A 117 -4.98 6.19 9.72
C GLY A 117 -4.09 6.35 8.48
N LEU A 118 -2.78 6.27 8.69
CA LEU A 118 -1.76 6.37 7.64
C LEU A 118 -1.76 5.18 6.65
N ASN A 119 -2.56 4.14 6.94
CA ASN A 119 -2.76 2.99 6.05
C ASN A 119 -4.07 3.09 5.24
N SER A 120 -4.75 4.24 5.28
CA SER A 120 -5.96 4.48 4.48
C SER A 120 -5.72 4.18 2.99
N GLY A 121 -6.70 3.54 2.36
CA GLY A 121 -6.62 3.04 0.99
C GLY A 121 -6.04 1.62 0.87
N LYS A 122 -5.53 1.02 1.96
CA LYS A 122 -5.04 -0.36 1.94
C LYS A 122 -6.18 -1.35 1.66
N PRO A 123 -6.08 -2.21 0.63
CA PRO A 123 -7.04 -3.28 0.43
C PRO A 123 -6.80 -4.42 1.44
N LEU A 124 -7.88 -5.07 1.85
CA LEU A 124 -7.91 -6.10 2.89
C LEU A 124 -8.85 -7.25 2.44
N CYS A 125 -8.46 -8.49 2.74
CA CYS A 125 -9.30 -9.66 2.49
C CYS A 125 -10.37 -9.86 3.58
N THR A 126 -10.11 -9.37 4.79
CA THR A 126 -11.02 -9.47 5.93
C THR A 126 -11.56 -8.09 6.33
N PRO A 127 -12.77 -8.01 6.88
CA PRO A 127 -13.32 -6.75 7.36
C PRO A 127 -12.57 -6.26 8.61
N CYS A 128 -12.54 -4.94 8.79
CA CYS A 128 -12.04 -4.31 10.01
C CYS A 128 -12.93 -3.11 10.37
N PRO A 129 -12.85 -2.58 11.60
CA PRO A 129 -13.50 -1.31 11.91
C PRO A 129 -13.03 -0.21 10.97
N ASN A 130 -13.94 0.68 10.57
CA ASN A 130 -13.63 1.81 9.69
C ASN A 130 -13.02 1.33 8.34
N CYS A 131 -13.78 0.52 7.61
CA CYS A 131 -13.43 0.15 6.23
C CYS A 131 -14.61 0.37 5.29
N PHE A 132 -14.29 0.52 4.02
CA PHE A 132 -15.23 0.40 2.93
C PHE A 132 -15.24 -1.04 2.43
N VAL A 133 -16.36 -1.46 1.86
CA VAL A 133 -16.50 -2.71 1.10
C VAL A 133 -16.67 -2.36 -0.37
N CYS A 134 -15.87 -3.00 -1.22
CA CYS A 134 -15.99 -2.93 -2.67
C CYS A 134 -16.63 -4.24 -3.14
N LEU A 135 -17.84 -4.15 -3.69
CA LEU A 135 -18.63 -5.28 -4.18
C LEU A 135 -18.54 -5.32 -5.72
N LEU A 136 -18.33 -6.52 -6.26
CA LEU A 136 -18.22 -6.78 -7.69
C LEU A 136 -19.10 -7.98 -8.08
N GLU A 137 -19.34 -8.15 -9.37
CA GLU A 137 -20.08 -9.30 -9.90
C GLU A 137 -19.17 -10.51 -10.15
N ASN A 138 -17.91 -10.27 -10.57
CA ASN A 138 -16.96 -11.32 -10.98
C ASN A 138 -15.72 -11.36 -10.09
N GLU A 139 -15.14 -12.55 -9.95
CA GLU A 139 -13.88 -12.76 -9.22
C GLU A 139 -12.66 -12.13 -9.91
N ALA A 140 -12.59 -12.20 -11.24
CA ALA A 140 -11.49 -11.61 -12.00
C ALA A 140 -11.43 -10.09 -11.83
N ASP A 141 -12.58 -9.42 -11.85
CA ASP A 141 -12.67 -7.98 -11.61
C ASP A 141 -12.29 -7.63 -10.17
N ARG A 142 -12.66 -8.51 -9.22
CA ARG A 142 -12.33 -8.34 -7.80
C ARG A 142 -10.83 -8.41 -7.59
N GLU A 143 -10.16 -9.40 -8.17
CA GLU A 143 -8.71 -9.53 -8.09
C GLU A 143 -8.01 -8.34 -8.76
N PHE A 144 -8.45 -7.94 -9.95
CA PHE A 144 -7.89 -6.78 -10.65
C PHE A 144 -7.98 -5.50 -9.80
N LEU A 145 -9.17 -5.15 -9.29
CA LEU A 145 -9.35 -3.94 -8.49
C LEU A 145 -8.63 -4.04 -7.13
N TYR A 146 -8.53 -5.23 -6.54
CA TYR A 146 -7.75 -5.45 -5.34
C TYR A 146 -6.27 -5.08 -5.56
N TRP A 147 -5.65 -5.61 -6.61
CA TRP A 147 -4.23 -5.34 -6.92
C TRP A 147 -4.00 -3.91 -7.41
N LEU A 148 -4.95 -3.31 -8.11
CA LEU A 148 -4.93 -1.88 -8.43
C LEU A 148 -4.89 -1.03 -7.15
N CYS A 149 -5.80 -1.30 -6.21
CA CYS A 149 -5.82 -0.61 -4.91
C CYS A 149 -4.53 -0.86 -4.10
N PHE A 150 -3.99 -2.08 -4.16
CA PHE A 150 -2.77 -2.45 -3.47
C PHE A 150 -1.57 -1.63 -3.98
N GLY A 151 -1.44 -1.51 -5.31
CA GLY A 151 -0.41 -0.67 -5.94
C GLY A 151 -0.58 0.82 -5.62
N LEU A 152 -1.80 1.34 -5.63
CA LEU A 152 -2.10 2.72 -5.24
C LEU A 152 -1.75 3.01 -3.78
N TRP A 153 -2.06 2.07 -2.88
CA TRP A 153 -1.70 2.18 -1.47
C TRP A 153 -0.19 2.12 -1.26
N ARG A 154 0.49 1.17 -1.92
CA ARG A 154 1.94 0.98 -1.78
C ARG A 154 2.71 2.19 -2.33
N SER A 155 2.23 2.81 -3.40
CA SER A 155 2.78 4.06 -3.95
C SER A 155 2.37 5.32 -3.18
N LYS A 156 1.62 5.18 -2.08
CA LYS A 156 1.13 6.31 -1.26
C LYS A 156 0.21 7.27 -2.02
N SER A 157 -0.39 6.85 -3.14
CA SER A 157 -1.27 7.68 -3.97
C SER A 157 -2.48 8.22 -3.20
N PHE A 158 -2.96 7.48 -2.19
CA PHE A 158 -4.07 7.93 -1.33
C PHE A 158 -3.69 9.00 -0.31
N HIS A 159 -2.39 9.21 -0.02
CA HIS A 159 -1.96 10.12 1.05
C HIS A 159 -2.33 11.58 0.75
N PHE A 160 -2.35 11.97 -0.52
CA PHE A 160 -2.78 13.31 -0.95
C PHE A 160 -4.24 13.62 -0.59
N TYR A 161 -5.10 12.59 -0.48
CA TYR A 161 -6.53 12.73 -0.23
C TYR A 161 -6.90 12.55 1.25
N LEU A 162 -5.90 12.36 2.13
CA LEU A 162 -6.16 12.21 3.56
C LEU A 162 -6.56 13.53 4.18
N LYS A 163 -7.58 13.47 5.02
CA LYS A 163 -8.15 14.60 5.77
C LYS A 163 -8.00 14.33 7.26
N GLY A 164 -7.95 15.40 8.06
CA GLY A 164 -7.86 15.33 9.53
C GLY A 164 -6.42 15.33 10.04
N SER A 165 -6.18 16.12 11.09
CA SER A 165 -4.83 16.36 11.62
C SER A 165 -4.38 15.28 12.62
N VAL A 166 -5.27 14.87 13.53
CA VAL A 166 -4.94 13.89 14.58
C VAL A 166 -5.06 12.46 14.05
N ILE A 167 -6.17 12.15 13.37
CA ILE A 167 -6.41 10.83 12.77
C ILE A 167 -6.73 11.06 11.29
N PRO A 168 -5.75 10.85 10.39
CA PRO A 168 -5.99 11.03 8.97
C PRO A 168 -6.98 9.98 8.47
N PHE A 169 -7.87 10.35 7.56
CA PHE A 169 -8.85 9.46 6.96
C PHE A 169 -9.13 9.84 5.50
N ILE A 170 -9.66 8.90 4.73
CA ILE A 170 -10.08 9.13 3.35
C ILE A 170 -11.58 8.90 3.20
N THR A 171 -12.26 9.81 2.50
CA THR A 171 -13.69 9.71 2.25
C THR A 171 -14.00 8.71 1.13
N ILE A 172 -15.19 8.13 1.19
CA ILE A 172 -15.61 7.09 0.22
C ILE A 172 -15.63 7.63 -1.21
N ASP A 173 -15.97 8.90 -1.39
CA ASP A 173 -16.03 9.54 -2.71
C ASP A 173 -14.64 9.75 -3.31
N GLU A 174 -13.64 10.06 -2.49
CA GLU A 174 -12.25 10.21 -2.94
C GLU A 174 -11.68 8.84 -3.35
N ILE A 175 -11.91 7.79 -2.54
CA ILE A 175 -11.54 6.42 -2.94
C ILE A 175 -12.20 6.06 -4.26
N ARG A 176 -13.51 6.30 -4.41
CA ARG A 176 -14.24 5.97 -5.63
C ARG A 176 -13.67 6.70 -6.84
N LYS A 177 -13.37 7.99 -6.70
CA LYS A 177 -12.76 8.82 -7.75
C LYS A 177 -11.39 8.29 -8.15
N VAL A 178 -10.50 8.08 -7.19
CA VAL A 178 -9.13 7.60 -7.45
C VAL A 178 -9.14 6.22 -8.10
N ILE A 179 -10.01 5.30 -7.66
CA ILE A 179 -10.13 3.97 -8.27
C ILE A 179 -10.57 4.11 -9.73
N ARG A 180 -11.63 4.88 -10.02
CA ARG A 180 -12.13 5.07 -11.39
C ARG A 180 -11.08 5.69 -12.32
N GLU A 181 -10.37 6.72 -11.85
CA GLU A 181 -9.31 7.36 -12.64
C GLU A 181 -8.13 6.42 -12.90
N SER A 182 -7.77 5.61 -11.91
CA SER A 182 -6.64 4.68 -12.01
C SER A 182 -6.98 3.46 -12.85
N GLU A 183 -8.23 3.00 -12.78
CA GLU A 183 -8.77 1.94 -13.63
C GLU A 183 -8.65 2.34 -15.10
N VAL A 184 -9.17 3.50 -15.50
CA VAL A 184 -9.05 4.01 -16.88
C VAL A 184 -7.60 4.04 -17.38
N LYS A 185 -6.65 4.42 -16.51
CA LYS A 185 -5.22 4.42 -16.84
C LYS A 185 -4.66 3.00 -16.99
N ALA A 186 -5.05 2.08 -16.12
CA ALA A 186 -4.64 0.68 -16.17
C ALA A 186 -5.19 -0.02 -17.42
N SER A 187 -6.46 0.22 -17.73
CA SER A 187 -7.17 -0.23 -18.94
C SER A 187 -6.47 0.17 -20.23
N THR A 188 -6.03 1.43 -20.32
CA THR A 188 -5.33 1.94 -21.50
C THR A 188 -3.97 1.25 -21.71
N LYS A 189 -3.37 0.73 -20.64
CA LYS A 189 -2.03 0.12 -20.63
C LYS A 189 -2.04 -1.30 -20.09
N GLU A 190 -3.04 -2.09 -20.47
CA GLU A 190 -3.34 -3.40 -19.89
C GLU A 190 -2.11 -4.33 -19.81
N LYS A 191 -1.37 -4.50 -20.91
CA LYS A 191 -0.16 -5.35 -20.94
C LYS A 191 0.94 -4.90 -19.96
N ALA A 192 1.11 -3.58 -19.78
CA ALA A 192 2.11 -3.05 -18.87
C ALA A 192 1.63 -3.15 -17.41
N PHE A 193 0.33 -2.97 -17.19
CA PHE A 193 -0.30 -3.14 -15.88
C PHE A 193 -0.17 -4.59 -15.39
N GLU A 194 -0.48 -5.58 -16.22
CA GLU A 194 -0.38 -6.99 -15.87
C GLU A 194 1.04 -7.38 -15.44
N LYS A 195 2.06 -6.97 -16.22
CA LYS A 195 3.48 -7.16 -15.85
C LYS A 195 3.82 -6.50 -14.50
N SER A 196 3.29 -5.31 -14.26
CA SER A 196 3.51 -4.57 -13.01
C SER A 196 2.87 -5.29 -11.82
N ILE A 197 1.67 -5.86 -11.98
CA ILE A 197 1.01 -6.64 -10.93
C ILE A 197 1.77 -7.92 -10.62
N GLN A 198 2.27 -8.62 -11.64
CA GLN A 198 3.08 -9.82 -11.43
C GLN A 198 4.37 -9.50 -10.65
N ALA A 199 5.06 -8.42 -11.02
CA ALA A 199 6.22 -7.95 -10.27
C ALA A 199 5.86 -7.57 -8.83
N LEU A 200 4.74 -6.87 -8.62
CA LEU A 200 4.28 -6.45 -7.30
C LEU A 200 3.93 -7.63 -6.39
N LYS A 201 3.29 -8.67 -6.93
CA LYS A 201 3.01 -9.95 -6.25
C LYS A 201 4.31 -10.61 -5.78
N LEU A 202 5.31 -10.71 -6.66
CA LEU A 202 6.61 -11.29 -6.32
C LEU A 202 7.32 -10.49 -5.22
N LEU A 203 7.30 -9.16 -5.32
CA LEU A 203 7.90 -8.28 -4.32
C LEU A 203 7.22 -8.43 -2.94
N ASP A 204 5.89 -8.54 -2.91
CA ASP A 204 5.16 -8.71 -1.65
C ASP A 204 5.53 -10.04 -0.97
N VAL A 205 5.60 -11.15 -1.72
CA VAL A 205 6.04 -12.45 -1.20
C VAL A 205 7.45 -12.36 -0.61
N ASN A 206 8.38 -11.72 -1.31
CA ASN A 206 9.75 -11.56 -0.84
C ASN A 206 9.82 -10.68 0.41
N GLU A 207 9.04 -9.59 0.47
CA GLU A 207 8.96 -8.76 1.67
C GLU A 207 8.45 -9.55 2.88
N GLN A 208 7.43 -10.40 2.72
CA GLN A 208 6.94 -11.25 3.81
C GLN A 208 8.02 -12.25 4.29
N LYS A 209 8.75 -12.87 3.36
CA LYS A 209 9.86 -13.76 3.71
C LYS A 209 10.93 -13.04 4.53
N ILE A 210 11.36 -11.86 4.08
CA ILE A 210 12.37 -11.05 4.78
C ILE A 210 11.88 -10.69 6.19
N LYS A 211 10.62 -10.25 6.34
CA LYS A 211 10.05 -9.94 7.67
C LYS A 211 10.03 -11.15 8.60
N LEU A 212 9.68 -12.33 8.07
CA LEU A 212 9.70 -13.57 8.84
C LEU A 212 11.12 -13.92 9.27
N THR A 213 12.10 -13.83 8.37
CA THR A 213 13.51 -14.09 8.68
C THR A 213 14.01 -13.14 9.77
N LEU A 214 13.71 -11.84 9.69
CA LEU A 214 14.06 -10.88 10.74
C LEU A 214 13.46 -11.26 12.10
N LYS A 215 12.19 -11.68 12.11
CA LYS A 215 11.54 -12.16 13.34
C LYS A 215 12.21 -13.41 13.91
N MET A 216 12.61 -14.35 13.06
CA MET A 216 13.33 -15.55 13.49
C MET A 216 14.69 -15.22 14.11
N ILE A 217 15.43 -14.27 13.52
CA ILE A 217 16.70 -13.80 14.07
C ILE A 217 16.47 -13.19 15.46
N ASP A 218 15.44 -12.36 15.63
CA ASP A 218 15.13 -11.76 16.93
C ASP A 218 14.73 -12.80 17.99
N THR A 219 13.93 -13.80 17.61
CA THR A 219 13.61 -14.93 18.50
C THR A 219 14.86 -15.70 18.92
N ALA A 220 15.78 -15.96 17.98
CA ALA A 220 17.03 -16.65 18.28
C ALA A 220 17.92 -15.86 19.24
N ARG A 221 18.01 -14.53 19.07
CA ARG A 221 18.71 -13.64 20.02
C ARG A 221 18.08 -13.73 21.42
N GLN A 222 16.76 -13.68 21.51
CA GLN A 222 16.03 -13.80 22.78
C GLN A 222 16.27 -15.15 23.45
N SER A 223 16.27 -16.26 22.70
CA SER A 223 16.50 -17.58 23.28
C SER A 223 17.92 -17.75 23.80
N ILE A 224 18.93 -17.22 23.09
CA ILE A 224 20.33 -17.27 23.55
C ILE A 224 20.47 -16.54 24.88
N PHE A 225 19.93 -15.32 24.96
CA PHE A 225 20.01 -14.53 26.20
C PHE A 225 19.21 -15.16 27.34
N HIS A 226 18.00 -15.68 27.06
CA HIS A 226 17.18 -16.36 28.05
C HIS A 226 17.89 -17.59 28.64
N ASN A 227 18.56 -18.39 27.81
CA ASN A 227 19.31 -19.56 28.26
C ASN A 227 20.47 -19.14 29.18
N LEU A 228 21.24 -18.12 28.81
CA LEU A 228 22.32 -17.57 29.64
C LEU A 228 21.82 -17.15 31.02
N MET A 229 20.70 -16.42 31.09
CA MET A 229 20.14 -15.92 32.35
C MET A 229 19.58 -17.02 33.26
N LYS A 230 19.11 -18.14 32.68
CA LYS A 230 18.56 -19.27 33.45
C LYS A 230 19.65 -20.08 34.16
N GLU A 231 20.82 -20.23 33.53
CA GLU A 231 21.95 -20.99 34.07
C GLU A 231 22.60 -20.32 35.29
N THR A 232 22.50 -18.99 35.42
CA THR A 232 23.11 -18.24 36.54
C THR A 232 22.33 -18.36 37.86
N GLY A 233 21.09 -18.86 37.85
CA GLY A 233 20.22 -18.95 39.04
C GLY A 233 20.16 -20.33 39.73
N ALA A 234 21.00 -21.28 39.33
CA ALA A 234 20.98 -22.67 39.81
C ALA A 234 22.20 -23.05 40.68
N GLY A 235 22.90 -22.06 41.26
CA GLY A 235 24.04 -22.26 42.17
C GLY A 235 23.68 -22.00 43.62
#